data_AF-E2AL34-F1
#
_entry.id   AF-E2AL34-F1
#
_cell.length_a   1.000
_cell.length_b   1.000
_cell.length_c   1.000
_cell.angle_alpha   90.00
_cell.angle_beta   90.00
_cell.angle_gamma   90.00
#
_symmetry.space_group_name_H-M   'P 1'
#
loop_
_entity.id
_entity.type
_entity.pdbx_description
1 polymer ?
#
loop_
_entity_poly.entity_id
_entity_poly.type
_entity_poly.pdbx_seq_one_letter_code
_entity_poly.pdbx_strand_id
1 'polypeptide(L)'
;MKKLNPTIEDFNVIEESGNYDHWKYSVQYTEHLSHLPMIRNVAHGHYAVKPDDNGYVISSKHQTCFVFNFGCLESISQFRFDADGARDTKCIETVQYECPIVFSPLCYREVMYQREEIMKRLKLEFKQ
;
A
#
# COMPACT_ATOMS: atom_id res chain seq x y z
N MET A 1 -9.27 2.24 -0.06
CA MET A 1 -8.20 1.61 -0.86
C MET A 1 -8.58 1.28 -2.31
N LYS A 2 -9.71 0.61 -2.60
CA LYS A 2 -10.14 0.30 -3.99
C LYS A 2 -10.17 1.50 -4.97
N LYS A 3 -10.44 2.71 -4.46
CA LYS A 3 -10.36 3.96 -5.25
C LYS A 3 -8.95 4.28 -5.74
N LEU A 4 -7.95 4.09 -4.87
CA LEU A 4 -6.56 4.52 -5.09
C LEU A 4 -5.72 3.46 -5.78
N ASN A 5 -5.88 2.18 -5.41
CA ASN A 5 -5.19 1.08 -6.08
C ASN A 5 -6.17 0.28 -6.95
N PRO A 6 -6.09 0.34 -8.28
CA PRO A 6 -7.00 -0.36 -9.18
C PRO A 6 -6.84 -1.88 -9.19
N THR A 7 -5.72 -2.42 -8.69
CA THR A 7 -5.47 -3.88 -8.67
C THR A 7 -6.26 -4.59 -7.59
N ILE A 8 -6.71 -3.86 -6.55
CA ILE A 8 -7.44 -4.42 -5.42
C ILE A 8 -8.86 -4.80 -5.84
N GLU A 9 -9.19 -6.08 -5.77
CA GLU A 9 -10.52 -6.62 -6.00
C GLU A 9 -11.37 -6.52 -4.71
N ASP A 10 -10.84 -7.00 -3.58
CA ASP A 10 -11.50 -6.96 -2.26
C ASP A 10 -10.61 -6.38 -1.18
N PHE A 11 -11.21 -5.70 -0.20
CA PHE A 11 -10.49 -5.05 0.90
C PHE A 11 -11.33 -5.10 2.16
N ASN A 12 -10.91 -5.90 3.14
CA ASN A 12 -11.63 -6.15 4.38
C ASN A 12 -10.76 -5.76 5.56
N VAL A 13 -11.27 -4.89 6.44
CA VAL A 13 -10.65 -4.64 7.75
C VAL A 13 -11.00 -5.82 8.65
N ILE A 14 -9.99 -6.51 9.17
CA ILE A 14 -10.16 -7.70 10.01
C ILE A 14 -9.96 -7.41 11.49
N GLU A 15 -9.16 -6.40 11.81
CA GLU A 15 -8.93 -5.94 13.17
C GLU A 15 -8.70 -4.43 13.17
N GLU A 16 -9.14 -3.76 14.23
CA GLU A 16 -8.99 -2.33 14.39
C GLU A 16 -8.86 -1.99 15.88
N SER A 17 -7.93 -1.09 16.21
CA SER A 17 -7.69 -0.64 17.58
C SER A 17 -6.93 0.69 17.63
N GLY A 18 -6.90 1.33 18.80
CA GLY A 18 -6.08 2.52 19.03
C GLY A 18 -6.89 3.78 19.28
N ASN A 19 -6.24 4.93 19.11
CA ASN A 19 -6.80 6.27 19.35
C ASN A 19 -6.22 7.30 18.36
N TYR A 20 -6.48 8.59 18.57
CA TYR A 20 -5.97 9.67 17.70
C TYR A 20 -4.44 9.77 17.66
N ASP A 21 -3.74 9.39 18.72
CA ASP A 21 -2.27 9.43 18.78
C ASP A 21 -1.64 8.24 18.07
N HIS A 22 -2.36 7.11 18.02
CA HIS A 22 -1.88 5.89 17.39
C HIS A 22 -3.04 4.98 17.02
N TRP A 23 -3.43 5.00 15.75
CA TRP A 23 -4.47 4.12 15.20
C TRP A 23 -3.83 2.95 14.47
N LYS A 24 -4.28 1.73 14.76
CA LYS A 24 -3.81 0.50 14.13
C LYS A 24 -4.97 -0.26 13.53
N TYR A 25 -4.76 -0.81 12.35
CA TYR A 25 -5.74 -1.69 11.74
C TYR A 25 -5.05 -2.75 10.89
N SER A 26 -5.64 -3.93 10.87
CA SER A 26 -5.21 -5.06 10.06
C SER A 26 -6.24 -5.28 8.96
N VAL A 27 -5.78 -5.66 7.77
CA VAL A 27 -6.64 -5.91 6.62
C VAL A 27 -6.27 -7.20 5.95
N GLN A 28 -7.25 -7.76 5.26
CA GLN A 28 -7.07 -8.78 4.24
C GLN A 28 -7.59 -8.23 2.92
N TYR A 29 -6.80 -8.30 1.86
CA TYR A 29 -7.21 -7.88 0.54
C TYR A 29 -6.79 -8.86 -0.55
N THR A 30 -7.58 -8.91 -1.62
CA THR A 30 -7.25 -9.64 -2.84
C THR A 30 -6.87 -8.65 -3.92
N GLU A 31 -5.88 -8.99 -4.72
CA GLU A 31 -5.49 -8.18 -5.86
C GLU A 31 -5.09 -9.05 -7.05
N HIS A 32 -5.25 -8.51 -8.26
CA HIS A 32 -4.70 -9.10 -9.47
C HIS A 32 -3.41 -8.38 -9.86
N LEU A 33 -2.49 -9.06 -10.55
CA LEU A 33 -1.32 -8.39 -11.12
C LEU A 33 -1.73 -7.56 -12.34
N SER A 34 -1.35 -6.28 -12.39
CA SER A 34 -1.69 -5.40 -13.52
C SER A 34 -1.12 -5.90 -14.85
N HIS A 35 0.07 -6.50 -14.83
CA HIS A 35 0.71 -7.06 -16.03
C HIS A 35 0.27 -8.51 -16.34
N LEU A 36 -0.33 -9.21 -15.38
CA LEU A 36 -0.80 -10.59 -15.50
C LEU A 36 -2.14 -10.75 -14.75
N PRO A 37 -3.24 -10.18 -15.26
CA PRO A 37 -4.50 -10.05 -14.52
C PRO A 37 -5.20 -11.38 -14.21
N MET A 38 -4.74 -12.48 -14.81
CA MET A 38 -5.21 -13.83 -14.49
C MET A 38 -4.67 -14.34 -13.15
N ILE A 39 -3.57 -13.75 -12.65
CA ILE A 39 -2.94 -14.12 -11.38
C ILE A 39 -3.52 -13.25 -10.28
N ARG A 40 -4.01 -13.92 -9.23
CA ARG A 40 -4.54 -13.28 -8.03
C ARG A 40 -3.69 -13.63 -6.82
N ASN A 41 -3.53 -12.64 -5.96
CA ASN A 41 -2.84 -12.76 -4.69
C ASN A 41 -3.77 -12.40 -3.54
N VAL A 42 -3.48 -12.98 -2.38
CA VAL A 42 -4.12 -12.63 -1.11
C VAL A 42 -3.04 -11.97 -0.25
N ALA A 43 -3.36 -10.80 0.28
CA ALA A 43 -2.43 -10.04 1.11
C ALA A 43 -3.05 -9.76 2.48
N HIS A 44 -2.21 -9.87 3.50
CA HIS A 44 -2.49 -9.47 4.87
C HIS A 44 -1.63 -8.26 5.20
N GLY A 45 -2.26 -7.13 5.50
CA GLY A 45 -1.59 -5.87 5.77
C GLY A 45 -1.85 -5.40 7.20
N HIS A 46 -0.79 -5.04 7.92
CA HIS A 46 -0.89 -4.41 9.24
C HIS A 46 -0.45 -2.96 9.11
N TYR A 47 -1.33 -2.04 9.49
CA TYR A 47 -1.12 -0.61 9.40
C TYR A 47 -1.02 0.03 10.78
N ALA A 48 -0.18 1.05 10.88
CA ALA A 48 -0.05 1.93 12.02
C ALA A 48 -0.02 3.38 11.53
N VAL A 49 -0.97 4.17 11.98
CA VAL A 49 -1.12 5.59 11.67
C VAL A 49 -0.81 6.38 12.93
N LYS A 50 0.09 7.35 12.82
CA LYS A 50 0.44 8.24 13.92
C LYS A 50 0.81 9.63 13.38
N PRO A 51 0.65 10.69 14.18
CA PRO A 51 1.24 11.98 13.87
C PRO A 51 2.78 11.88 13.81
N ASP A 52 3.38 12.70 12.97
CA ASP A 52 4.83 12.93 12.85
C ASP A 52 5.11 14.43 13.01
N ASP A 53 6.36 14.83 13.21
CA ASP A 53 6.73 16.22 13.56
C ASP A 53 6.14 17.29 12.60
N ASN A 54 5.96 16.95 11.32
CA ASN A 54 5.42 17.85 10.29
C ASN A 54 4.19 17.29 9.56
N GLY A 55 3.43 16.39 10.19
CA GLY A 55 2.19 15.85 9.62
C GLY A 55 1.83 14.46 10.11
N TYR A 56 1.64 13.51 9.19
CA TYR A 56 1.21 12.15 9.52
C TYR A 56 2.05 11.10 8.81
N VAL A 57 2.25 9.97 9.47
CA VAL A 57 2.89 8.80 8.88
C VAL A 57 2.02 7.56 9.02
N ILE A 58 1.87 6.86 7.91
CA ILE A 58 1.27 5.54 7.83
C ILE A 58 2.41 4.55 7.59
N SER A 59 2.69 3.72 8.59
CA SER A 59 3.61 2.59 8.44
C SER A 59 2.81 1.32 8.23
N SER A 60 3.27 0.44 7.36
CA SER A 60 2.60 -0.81 7.10
C SER A 60 3.55 -1.94 6.80
N LYS A 61 3.17 -3.16 7.21
CA LYS A 61 3.83 -4.40 6.85
C LYS A 61 2.81 -5.32 6.20
N HIS A 62 3.16 -5.88 5.05
CA HIS A 62 2.30 -6.74 4.26
C HIS A 62 2.96 -8.07 4.02
N GLN A 63 2.16 -9.12 4.10
CA GLN A 63 2.49 -10.44 3.60
C GLN A 63 1.55 -10.76 2.44
N THR A 64 2.11 -10.88 1.24
CA THR A 64 1.35 -11.18 0.02
C THR A 64 1.68 -12.58 -0.44
N CYS A 65 0.68 -13.45 -0.48
CA CYS A 65 0.83 -14.84 -0.91
C CYS A 65 0.18 -15.06 -2.28
N PHE A 66 0.87 -15.85 -3.11
CA PHE A 66 0.39 -16.30 -4.41
C PHE A 66 -0.40 -17.61 -4.24
N VAL A 67 -1.11 -18.03 -5.29
CA VAL A 67 -1.95 -19.25 -5.42
C VAL A 67 -1.86 -20.26 -4.25
N PHE A 68 -2.98 -20.46 -3.53
CA PHE A 68 -3.14 -21.35 -2.35
C PHE A 68 -2.22 -21.05 -1.15
N ASN A 69 -1.85 -19.78 -0.93
CA ASN A 69 -0.94 -19.35 0.15
C ASN A 69 0.50 -19.86 0.02
N PHE A 70 0.94 -20.25 -1.19
CA PHE A 70 2.33 -20.62 -1.43
C PHE A 70 3.14 -19.41 -1.91
N GLY A 71 4.42 -19.38 -1.54
CA GLY A 71 5.36 -18.35 -2.00
C GLY A 71 5.02 -16.94 -1.50
N CYS A 72 4.76 -16.79 -0.20
CA CYS A 72 4.50 -15.49 0.39
C CYS A 72 5.74 -14.59 0.35
N LEU A 73 5.53 -13.33 0.03
CA LEU A 73 6.54 -12.28 -0.01
C LEU A 73 6.16 -11.18 0.98
N GLU A 74 7.15 -10.69 1.70
CA GLU A 74 6.98 -9.60 2.64
C GLU A 74 7.23 -8.25 1.96
N SER A 75 6.52 -7.22 2.41
CA SER A 75 6.85 -5.84 2.11
C SER A 75 6.58 -4.93 3.30
N ILE A 76 7.36 -3.85 3.39
CA ILE A 76 7.24 -2.82 4.41
C ILE A 76 7.12 -1.50 3.66
N SER A 77 6.10 -0.72 4.00
CA SER A 77 5.87 0.60 3.41
C SER A 77 5.74 1.66 4.49
N GLN A 78 6.30 2.84 4.20
CA GLN A 78 6.09 4.05 4.95
C GLN A 78 5.54 5.12 4.00
N PHE A 79 4.35 5.63 4.33
CA PHE A 79 3.71 6.71 3.60
C PHE A 79 3.65 7.93 4.52
N ARG A 80 4.36 9.00 4.16
CA ARG A 80 4.41 10.27 4.88
C ARG A 80 3.59 11.32 4.17
N PHE A 81 2.90 12.12 4.97
CA PHE A 81 2.18 13.32 4.57
C PHE A 81 2.79 14.47 5.34
N ASP A 82 3.70 15.20 4.70
CA ASP A 82 4.36 16.35 5.30
C ASP A 82 3.69 17.64 4.80
N ALA A 83 3.53 18.64 5.67
CA ALA A 83 3.06 19.96 5.24
C ALA A 83 4.07 20.60 4.27
N ASP A 84 3.58 21.13 3.15
CA ASP A 84 4.37 21.85 2.15
C ASP A 84 3.82 23.27 1.99
N GLY A 85 4.42 24.21 2.71
CA GLY A 85 3.88 25.56 2.83
C GLY A 85 2.53 25.61 3.55
N ALA A 86 1.68 26.57 3.18
CA ALA A 86 0.42 26.85 3.89
C ALA A 86 -0.79 26.07 3.37
N ARG A 87 -0.70 25.46 2.17
CA ARG A 87 -1.86 24.86 1.48
C ARG A 87 -1.56 23.52 0.82
N ASP A 88 -0.30 23.19 0.60
CA ASP A 88 0.08 21.96 -0.09
C ASP A 88 0.51 20.88 0.90
N THR A 89 0.43 19.63 0.46
CA THR A 89 0.87 18.46 1.23
C THR A 89 1.80 17.64 0.36
N LYS A 90 3.02 17.44 0.86
CA LYS A 90 4.00 16.57 0.21
C LYS A 90 3.78 15.14 0.65
N CYS A 91 3.37 14.30 -0.30
CA CYS A 91 3.21 12.87 -0.10
C CYS A 91 4.49 12.13 -0.51
N ILE A 92 5.04 11.33 0.40
CA ILE A 92 6.25 10.54 0.15
C ILE A 92 5.98 9.10 0.55
N GLU A 93 6.11 8.17 -0.38
CA GLU A 93 6.00 6.74 -0.11
C GLU A 93 7.36 6.07 -0.30
N THR A 94 7.79 5.31 0.70
CA THR A 94 8.98 4.47 0.66
C THR A 94 8.55 3.03 0.86
N VAL A 95 8.88 2.16 -0.09
CA VAL A 95 8.51 0.74 -0.06
C VAL A 95 9.76 -0.13 -0.15
N GLN A 96 9.84 -1.10 0.74
CA GLN A 96 10.77 -2.22 0.67
C GLN A 96 9.95 -3.48 0.41
N TYR A 97 10.35 -4.30 -0.55
CA TYR A 97 9.60 -5.49 -0.93
C TYR A 97 10.53 -6.63 -1.28
N GLU A 98 10.10 -7.85 -0.96
CA GLU A 98 10.75 -9.07 -1.43
C GLU A 98 10.32 -9.37 -2.85
N CYS A 99 11.26 -9.84 -3.68
CA CYS A 99 10.95 -10.38 -5.00
C CYS A 99 11.92 -11.51 -5.36
N PRO A 100 11.42 -12.65 -5.89
CA PRO A 100 12.27 -13.69 -6.43
C PRO A 100 13.15 -13.16 -7.58
N ILE A 101 14.46 -13.48 -7.54
CA ILE A 101 15.45 -12.95 -8.50
C ILE A 101 15.02 -13.19 -9.96
N VAL A 102 14.51 -14.38 -10.27
CA VAL A 102 14.07 -14.76 -11.63
C VAL A 102 12.95 -13.85 -12.15
N PHE A 103 12.11 -13.32 -11.27
CA PHE A 103 10.97 -12.47 -11.60
C PHE A 103 11.21 -10.98 -11.27
N SER A 104 12.43 -10.59 -10.93
CA SER A 104 12.78 -9.22 -10.54
C SER A 104 12.26 -8.13 -11.50
N PRO A 105 12.41 -8.26 -12.83
CA PRO A 105 11.90 -7.25 -13.75
C PRO A 105 10.36 -7.11 -13.72
N LEU A 106 9.66 -8.22 -13.49
CA LEU A 106 8.20 -8.23 -13.43
C LEU A 106 7.69 -7.65 -12.12
N CYS A 107 8.28 -8.05 -10.97
CA CYS A 107 7.94 -7.46 -9.68
C CYS A 107 8.15 -5.95 -9.68
N TYR A 108 9.29 -5.49 -10.19
CA TYR A 108 9.60 -4.06 -10.25
C TYR A 108 8.56 -3.30 -11.05
N ARG A 109 8.20 -3.79 -12.24
CA ARG A 109 7.15 -3.18 -13.08
C ARG A 109 5.81 -3.14 -12.39
N GLU A 110 5.43 -4.22 -11.72
CA GLU A 110 4.17 -4.30 -10.99
C GLU A 110 4.11 -3.32 -9.83
N VAL A 111 5.14 -3.31 -8.97
CA VAL A 111 5.23 -2.40 -7.83
C VAL A 111 5.18 -0.96 -8.31
N MET A 112 5.99 -0.60 -9.31
CA MET A 112 6.04 0.77 -9.85
C MET A 112 4.69 1.18 -10.45
N TYR A 113 4.04 0.32 -11.23
CA TYR A 113 2.72 0.60 -11.79
C TYR A 113 1.70 0.95 -10.70
N GLN A 114 1.62 0.11 -9.67
CA GLN A 114 0.68 0.35 -8.56
C GLN A 114 0.98 1.67 -7.84
N ARG A 115 2.26 1.99 -7.58
CA ARG A 115 2.63 3.23 -6.90
C ARG A 115 2.31 4.47 -7.74
N GLU A 116 2.59 4.42 -9.04
CA GLU A 116 2.26 5.50 -9.97
C GLU A 116 0.75 5.75 -10.03
N GLU A 117 -0.06 4.70 -10.12
CA GLU A 117 -1.52 4.82 -10.14
C GLU A 117 -2.08 5.32 -8.80
N ILE A 118 -1.56 4.84 -7.66
CA ILE A 118 -1.95 5.33 -6.32
C ILE A 118 -1.67 6.84 -6.22
N MET A 119 -0.45 7.28 -6.54
CA MET A 119 -0.08 8.69 -6.44
C MET A 119 -0.87 9.58 -7.41
N LYS A 120 -1.12 9.10 -8.62
CA LYS A 120 -1.95 9.80 -9.62
C LYS A 120 -3.39 9.95 -9.14
N ARG A 121 -4.00 8.88 -8.62
CA ARG A 121 -5.38 8.89 -8.11
C ARG A 121 -5.51 9.70 -6.83
N LEU A 122 -4.49 9.67 -5.97
CA LEU A 122 -4.42 10.52 -4.78
C LEU A 122 -4.45 12.00 -5.17
N LYS A 123 -3.60 12.40 -6.14
CA LYS A 123 -3.62 13.76 -6.67
C LYS A 123 -4.99 14.13 -7.25
N LEU A 124 -5.64 13.22 -7.99
CA LEU A 124 -6.96 13.48 -8.57
C LEU A 124 -8.06 13.63 -7.51
N GLU A 125 -8.07 12.81 -6.45
CA GLU A 125 -9.08 12.88 -5.37
C GLU A 125 -8.99 14.21 -4.60
N PHE A 126 -7.78 14.76 -4.45
CA PHE A 126 -7.53 15.99 -3.70
C PHE A 126 -7.25 17.22 -4.57
N LYS A 127 -7.43 17.12 -5.90
CA LYS A 127 -7.34 18.26 -6.81
C LYS A 127 -8.63 19.07 -6.71
N GLN A 128 -8.70 19.97 -5.72
CA GLN A 128 -9.69 21.04 -5.63
C GLN A 128 -9.10 22.34 -6.16
#